data_AF-A0A7K2ZNI2-F1
#
_entry.id   AF-A0A7K2ZNI2-F1
#
_cell.length_a   1.000
_cell.length_b   1.000
_cell.length_c   1.000
_cell.angle_alpha   90.00
_cell.angle_beta   90.00
_cell.angle_gamma   90.00
#
_symmetry.space_group_name_H-M   'P 1'
#
loop_
_entity.id
_entity.type
_entity.pdbx_description
1 polymer ?
#
loop_
_entity_poly.entity_id
_entity_poly.type
_entity_poly.pdbx_seq_one_letter_code
_entity_poly.pdbx_strand_id
1 'polypeptide(L)'
;AAGTGPVAVDAERASGYRYGQRAYLVQLRRDGAGSALIDPVGCPDLTGLSTALAGSEWILHAATQDLPCLRDIGMAPTSLFDTELAGRLAGFPRVGLGAMVENVLGYALEKGHSAVDWSTRPLPEPWLRYAALDVELLIDLRDALEDELERQGKLEWAREEFDAIASAPPAPPRKDPWRRTSGMHKVRRRRQMAVVRELWNARDQVAQRRDVSPGKVLGDAAIVEAALALPANVAALTALPGFGHRMGRRQLEQWQAAVERAKALPESELPQPGQQPAGPPPPRSWADKDPAAAARLSAARTAVSELAERLHMPQENLITPDTVRRVCWEPPKVVTPSAVEDTLAGYGARHWQIEQVGPLLVRALAATA
;
A
#
# COMPACT_ATOMS: atom_id res chain seq x y z
N ALA A 1 26.18 13.99 -8.07
CA ALA A 1 26.06 14.74 -9.34
C ALA A 1 27.03 14.27 -10.41
N ALA A 2 28.30 13.98 -10.09
CA ALA A 2 29.31 13.58 -11.10
C ALA A 2 29.18 12.15 -11.67
N GLY A 3 28.27 11.33 -11.14
CA GLY A 3 28.00 10.00 -11.68
C GLY A 3 27.10 10.04 -12.92
N THR A 4 27.07 8.93 -13.67
CA THR A 4 26.31 8.79 -14.91
C THR A 4 25.17 7.79 -14.78
N GLY A 5 24.26 7.76 -15.77
CA GLY A 5 23.20 6.74 -15.82
C GLY A 5 22.13 6.88 -14.75
N PRO A 6 21.34 5.80 -14.52
CA PRO A 6 20.25 5.76 -13.57
C PRO A 6 20.74 5.79 -12.12
N VAL A 7 19.82 6.00 -11.19
CA VAL A 7 20.10 6.15 -9.75
C VAL A 7 19.27 5.15 -8.98
N ALA A 8 19.91 4.21 -8.31
CA ALA A 8 19.25 3.33 -7.36
C ALA A 8 18.88 4.11 -6.10
N VAL A 9 17.65 3.97 -5.62
CA VAL A 9 17.10 4.66 -4.45
C VAL A 9 16.36 3.66 -3.57
N ASP A 10 16.54 3.78 -2.26
CA ASP A 10 15.76 3.08 -1.24
C ASP A 10 15.55 3.97 -0.01
N ALA A 11 14.61 3.61 0.87
CA ALA A 11 14.36 4.35 2.10
C ALA A 11 13.91 3.46 3.27
N GLU A 12 14.52 3.69 4.43
CA GLU A 12 14.19 2.95 5.66
C GLU A 12 13.24 3.71 6.57
N ARG A 13 12.34 2.97 7.22
CA ARG A 13 11.30 3.50 8.13
C ARG A 13 11.31 2.75 9.45
N ALA A 14 11.02 3.45 10.55
CA ALA A 14 10.86 2.84 11.88
C ALA A 14 9.44 2.29 12.11
N SER A 15 8.91 1.53 11.14
CA SER A 15 7.55 1.00 11.15
C SER A 15 7.30 0.06 12.33
N GLY A 16 6.20 0.30 13.06
CA GLY A 16 5.91 -0.45 14.29
C GLY A 16 6.65 0.06 15.53
N TYR A 17 7.60 0.97 15.39
CA TYR A 17 8.28 1.65 16.50
C TYR A 17 7.80 3.09 16.67
N ARG A 18 7.74 3.83 15.56
CA ARG A 18 7.37 5.27 15.50
C ARG A 18 5.95 5.46 14.96
N TYR A 19 5.43 6.67 15.10
CA TYR A 19 4.03 6.95 14.75
C TYR A 19 3.82 6.97 13.24
N GLY A 20 4.62 7.77 12.55
CA GLY A 20 4.50 8.00 11.12
C GLY A 20 5.23 6.97 10.26
N GLN A 21 5.31 7.27 8.97
CA GLN A 21 6.07 6.50 7.98
C GLN A 21 7.19 7.33 7.36
N ARG A 22 7.68 8.36 8.08
CA ARG A 22 8.80 9.18 7.62
C ARG A 22 10.05 8.33 7.41
N ALA A 23 10.87 8.73 6.43
CA ALA A 23 12.16 8.14 6.22
C ALA A 23 13.09 8.43 7.42
N TYR A 24 13.89 7.44 7.80
CA TYR A 24 14.97 7.54 8.78
C TYR A 24 16.34 7.24 8.16
N LEU A 25 16.38 6.72 6.95
CA LEU A 25 17.56 6.60 6.12
C LEU A 25 17.09 6.69 4.66
N VAL A 26 17.89 7.32 3.81
CA VAL A 26 17.73 7.27 2.36
C VAL A 26 19.03 6.74 1.78
N GLN A 27 18.92 5.74 0.94
CA GLN A 27 20.05 5.10 0.28
C GLN A 27 20.06 5.48 -1.19
N LEU A 28 21.26 5.76 -1.70
CA LEU A 28 21.46 6.04 -3.11
C LEU A 28 22.65 5.24 -3.62
N ARG A 29 22.57 4.83 -4.88
CA ARG A 29 23.75 4.40 -5.62
C ARG A 29 23.69 4.91 -7.05
N ARG A 30 24.84 5.38 -7.53
CA ARG A 30 25.01 5.80 -8.92
C ARG A 30 26.42 5.46 -9.40
N ASP A 31 26.53 4.99 -10.63
CA ASP A 31 27.82 4.70 -11.24
C ASP A 31 28.74 5.94 -11.25
N GLY A 32 30.02 5.74 -10.95
CA GLY A 32 31.02 6.80 -10.77
C GLY A 32 30.90 7.64 -9.47
N ALA A 33 29.78 7.58 -8.75
CA ALA A 33 29.59 8.29 -7.48
C ALA A 33 29.57 7.37 -6.24
N GLY A 34 29.36 6.07 -6.44
CA GLY A 34 29.27 5.07 -5.37
C GLY A 34 27.95 5.12 -4.61
N SER A 35 27.95 4.50 -3.42
CA SER A 35 26.77 4.41 -2.55
C SER A 35 26.80 5.50 -1.47
N ALA A 36 25.64 6.11 -1.19
CA ALA A 36 25.47 7.13 -0.15
C ALA A 36 24.31 6.75 0.78
N LEU A 37 24.51 6.97 2.08
CA LEU A 37 23.51 6.77 3.13
C LEU A 37 23.24 8.13 3.79
N ILE A 38 22.04 8.64 3.62
CA ILE A 38 21.65 10.00 4.03
C ILE A 38 20.70 9.89 5.21
N ASP A 39 21.00 10.60 6.29
CA ASP A 39 20.13 10.69 7.47
C ASP A 39 19.14 11.88 7.33
N PRO A 40 17.87 11.63 6.96
CA PRO A 40 16.86 12.69 6.83
C PRO A 40 16.46 13.31 8.18
N VAL A 41 16.83 12.73 9.32
CA VAL A 41 16.60 13.37 10.63
C VAL A 41 17.54 14.57 10.81
N GLY A 42 18.79 14.43 10.36
CA GLY A 42 19.77 15.52 10.35
C GLY A 42 19.66 16.44 9.13
N CYS A 43 19.11 15.94 8.02
CA CYS A 43 18.94 16.65 6.76
C CYS A 43 17.49 16.48 6.23
N PRO A 44 16.51 17.20 6.79
CA PRO A 44 15.08 16.93 6.56
C PRO A 44 14.55 17.39 5.20
N ASP A 45 15.31 18.19 4.46
CA ASP A 45 14.98 18.66 3.12
C ASP A 45 16.04 18.19 2.12
N LEU A 46 15.63 17.28 1.25
CA LEU A 46 16.44 16.70 0.18
C LEU A 46 16.05 17.24 -1.21
N THR A 47 15.34 18.37 -1.28
CA THR A 47 14.98 19.02 -2.56
C THR A 47 16.23 19.33 -3.41
N GLY A 48 17.33 19.76 -2.78
CA GLY A 48 18.59 20.00 -3.48
C GLY A 48 19.17 18.73 -4.12
N LEU A 49 19.03 17.58 -3.45
CA LEU A 49 19.40 16.29 -4.01
C LEU A 49 18.48 15.90 -5.17
N SER A 50 17.15 16.04 -5.00
CA SER A 50 16.19 15.76 -6.08
C SER A 50 16.49 16.60 -7.32
N THR A 51 16.87 17.87 -7.15
CA THR A 51 17.28 18.76 -8.23
C THR A 51 18.56 18.27 -8.91
N ALA A 52 19.55 17.83 -8.13
CA ALA A 52 20.82 17.29 -8.67
C ALA A 52 20.65 15.95 -9.41
N LEU A 53 19.54 15.24 -9.18
CA LEU A 53 19.18 13.98 -9.85
C LEU A 53 18.13 14.17 -10.95
N ALA A 54 17.69 15.41 -11.22
CA ALA A 54 16.69 15.70 -12.23
C ALA A 54 17.13 15.16 -13.61
N GLY A 55 16.19 14.54 -14.32
CA GLY A 55 16.44 13.91 -15.63
C GLY A 55 17.14 12.55 -15.57
N SER A 56 17.51 12.04 -14.38
CA SER A 56 17.99 10.67 -14.22
C SER A 56 16.80 9.75 -13.92
N GLU A 57 16.80 8.55 -14.49
CA GLU A 57 15.87 7.48 -14.09
C GLU A 57 16.19 7.01 -12.67
N TRP A 58 15.16 6.89 -11.83
CA TRP A 58 15.30 6.32 -10.50
C TRP A 58 14.92 4.85 -10.53
N ILE A 59 15.72 4.01 -9.89
CA ILE A 59 15.47 2.59 -9.75
C ILE A 59 15.07 2.35 -8.30
N LEU A 60 13.86 1.86 -8.09
CA LEU A 60 13.37 1.43 -6.79
C LEU A 60 12.91 -0.03 -6.88
N HIS A 61 12.82 -0.67 -5.72
CA HIS A 61 12.17 -1.96 -5.59
C HIS A 61 10.88 -1.76 -4.78
N ALA A 62 9.71 -2.06 -5.35
CA ALA A 62 8.43 -1.80 -4.71
C ALA A 62 8.18 -0.30 -4.45
N ALA A 63 8.39 0.55 -5.46
CA ALA A 63 8.48 2.02 -5.37
C ALA A 63 7.29 2.66 -4.63
N THR A 64 6.09 2.08 -4.74
CA THR A 64 4.89 2.55 -4.01
C THR A 64 5.03 2.56 -2.48
N GLN A 65 5.98 1.80 -1.93
CA GLN A 65 6.28 1.76 -0.50
C GLN A 65 7.14 2.96 -0.05
N ASP A 66 8.09 3.40 -0.88
CA ASP A 66 9.09 4.41 -0.50
C ASP A 66 8.78 5.81 -1.03
N LEU A 67 8.15 5.91 -2.20
CA LEU A 67 7.80 7.21 -2.80
C LEU A 67 7.03 8.15 -1.85
N PRO A 68 6.07 7.68 -1.02
CA PRO A 68 5.40 8.58 -0.07
C PRO A 68 6.38 9.25 0.90
N CYS A 69 7.30 8.50 1.52
CA CYS A 69 8.21 9.07 2.52
C CYS A 69 9.37 9.84 1.89
N LEU A 70 9.75 9.52 0.64
CA LEU A 70 10.69 10.31 -0.15
C LEU A 70 10.07 11.67 -0.54
N ARG A 71 8.81 11.69 -0.97
CA ARG A 71 8.10 12.95 -1.32
C ARG A 71 7.98 13.88 -0.11
N ASP A 72 7.76 13.34 1.09
CA ASP A 72 7.70 14.12 2.34
C ASP A 72 8.99 14.89 2.65
N ILE A 73 10.13 14.45 2.10
CA ILE A 73 11.45 15.09 2.29
C ILE A 73 11.95 15.76 1.00
N GLY A 74 11.07 16.05 0.05
CA GLY A 74 11.40 16.81 -1.17
C GLY A 74 12.01 15.99 -2.31
N MET A 75 11.91 14.66 -2.26
CA MET A 75 12.43 13.75 -3.28
C MET A 75 11.31 13.16 -4.15
N ALA A 76 11.38 13.38 -5.46
CA ALA A 76 10.44 12.80 -6.42
C ALA A 76 11.12 12.49 -7.77
N PRO A 77 10.93 11.28 -8.33
CA PRO A 77 11.46 10.93 -9.64
C PRO A 77 10.63 11.55 -10.77
N THR A 78 11.29 11.93 -11.86
CA THR A 78 10.64 12.23 -13.15
C THR A 78 10.53 11.01 -14.06
N SER A 79 11.38 10.00 -13.84
CA SER A 79 11.41 8.71 -14.55
C SER A 79 11.70 7.63 -13.53
N LEU A 80 11.00 6.49 -13.63
CA LEU A 80 11.05 5.41 -12.66
C LEU A 80 11.26 4.07 -13.37
N PHE A 81 12.04 3.20 -12.75
CA PHE A 81 12.05 1.77 -13.02
C PHE A 81 11.79 1.04 -11.70
N ASP A 82 10.63 0.37 -11.58
CA ASP A 82 10.29 -0.43 -10.40
C ASP A 82 10.61 -1.91 -10.64
N THR A 83 11.69 -2.39 -10.02
CA THR A 83 12.19 -3.76 -10.22
C THR A 83 11.26 -4.85 -9.68
N GLU A 84 10.42 -4.56 -8.67
CA GLU A 84 9.42 -5.53 -8.18
C GLU A 84 8.30 -5.68 -9.21
N LEU A 85 7.81 -4.54 -9.74
CA LEU A 85 6.76 -4.54 -10.75
C LEU A 85 7.25 -5.12 -12.08
N ALA A 86 8.47 -4.79 -12.51
CA ALA A 86 9.13 -5.42 -13.65
C ALA A 86 9.16 -6.95 -13.49
N GLY A 87 9.57 -7.43 -12.31
CA GLY A 87 9.57 -8.86 -11.99
C GLY A 87 8.18 -9.51 -12.09
N ARG A 88 7.12 -8.83 -11.61
CA ARG A 88 5.74 -9.32 -11.73
C ARG A 88 5.28 -9.39 -13.19
N LEU A 89 5.56 -8.35 -13.98
CA LEU A 89 5.20 -8.31 -15.41
C LEU A 89 5.95 -9.36 -16.22
N ALA A 90 7.22 -9.63 -15.87
CA ALA A 90 8.05 -10.67 -16.48
C ALA A 90 7.68 -12.10 -16.01
N GLY A 91 6.78 -12.26 -15.04
CA GLY A 91 6.27 -13.56 -14.62
C GLY A 91 7.09 -14.28 -13.54
N PHE A 92 7.99 -13.58 -12.84
CA PHE A 92 8.78 -14.19 -11.78
C PHE A 92 7.88 -14.62 -10.60
N PRO A 93 8.08 -15.83 -10.03
CA PRO A 93 7.21 -16.36 -8.98
C PRO A 93 7.43 -15.71 -7.62
N ARG A 94 8.64 -15.19 -7.37
CA ARG A 94 9.02 -14.48 -6.13
C ARG A 94 9.70 -13.18 -6.53
N VAL A 95 9.09 -12.07 -6.16
CA VAL A 95 9.50 -10.73 -6.63
C VAL A 95 10.12 -9.85 -5.56
N GLY A 96 10.30 -10.34 -4.32
CA GLY A 96 11.04 -9.60 -3.31
C GLY A 96 12.53 -9.46 -3.68
N LEU A 97 13.16 -8.35 -3.30
CA LEU A 97 14.50 -7.94 -3.75
C LEU A 97 15.53 -9.07 -3.69
N GLY A 98 15.68 -9.72 -2.53
CA GLY A 98 16.65 -10.81 -2.38
C GLY A 98 16.39 -12.01 -3.30
N ALA A 99 15.12 -12.33 -3.59
CA ALA A 99 14.78 -13.39 -4.54
C ALA A 99 15.03 -12.95 -5.99
N MET A 100 14.80 -11.69 -6.31
CA MET A 100 15.07 -11.16 -7.65
C MET A 100 16.57 -11.11 -7.94
N VAL A 101 17.37 -10.60 -7.01
CA VAL A 101 18.84 -10.58 -7.11
C VAL A 101 19.40 -12.00 -7.23
N GLU A 102 18.86 -12.96 -6.47
CA GLU A 102 19.25 -14.38 -6.57
C GLU A 102 18.90 -14.99 -7.93
N ASN A 103 17.64 -14.86 -8.37
CA ASN A 103 17.16 -15.54 -9.57
C ASN A 103 17.67 -14.90 -10.87
N VAL A 104 17.88 -13.57 -10.87
CA VAL A 104 18.23 -12.81 -12.09
C VAL A 104 19.74 -12.62 -12.20
N LEU A 105 20.43 -12.30 -11.09
CA LEU A 105 21.85 -11.98 -11.11
C LEU A 105 22.73 -13.10 -10.54
N GLY A 106 22.15 -14.11 -9.89
CA GLY A 106 22.90 -15.23 -9.29
C GLY A 106 23.60 -14.87 -7.99
N TYR A 107 23.29 -13.72 -7.36
CA TYR A 107 23.85 -13.30 -6.09
C TYR A 107 22.91 -13.57 -4.92
N ALA A 108 23.45 -13.97 -3.77
CA ALA A 108 22.68 -14.07 -2.54
C ALA A 108 22.88 -12.80 -1.70
N LEU A 109 21.81 -12.05 -1.43
CA LEU A 109 21.85 -10.98 -0.45
C LEU A 109 21.94 -11.57 0.97
N GLU A 110 22.75 -10.93 1.81
CA GLU A 110 22.85 -11.31 3.22
C GLU A 110 21.48 -11.11 3.91
N LYS A 111 21.03 -12.11 4.68
CA LYS A 111 19.79 -11.96 5.46
C LYS A 111 19.99 -10.87 6.51
N GLY A 112 19.21 -9.79 6.44
CA GLY A 112 19.47 -8.62 7.26
C GLY A 112 18.27 -8.01 7.99
N HIS A 113 18.38 -6.70 8.22
CA HIS A 113 17.76 -5.98 9.33
C HIS A 113 16.45 -5.27 8.96
N SER A 114 15.57 -5.90 8.19
CA SER A 114 14.34 -5.24 7.67
C SER A 114 13.30 -4.84 8.74
N ALA A 115 13.36 -5.42 9.96
CA ALA A 115 12.38 -5.20 11.03
C ALA A 115 12.97 -4.53 12.29
N VAL A 116 13.94 -3.64 12.12
CA VAL A 116 14.60 -2.92 13.22
C VAL A 116 14.05 -1.50 13.44
N ASP A 117 14.37 -0.89 14.57
CA ASP A 117 14.04 0.51 14.84
C ASP A 117 15.03 1.45 14.17
N TRP A 118 14.80 1.76 12.88
CA TRP A 118 15.62 2.68 12.10
C TRP A 118 15.72 4.11 12.67
N SER A 119 14.96 4.45 13.72
CA SER A 119 15.14 5.71 14.47
C SER A 119 16.32 5.69 15.44
N THR A 120 17.00 4.55 15.60
CA THR A 120 18.18 4.39 16.46
C THR A 120 19.34 5.26 15.97
N ARG A 121 20.04 5.93 16.90
CA ARG A 121 21.26 6.71 16.60
C ARG A 121 22.33 6.49 17.68
N PRO A 122 23.62 6.33 17.30
CA PRO A 122 24.10 6.11 15.92
C PRO A 122 23.58 4.79 15.35
N LEU A 123 23.49 4.69 14.01
CA LEU A 123 23.09 3.45 13.35
C LEU A 123 24.24 2.41 13.48
N PRO A 124 23.95 1.16 13.89
CA PRO A 124 24.96 0.10 13.92
C PRO A 124 25.53 -0.20 12.53
N GLU A 125 26.82 -0.54 12.45
CA GLU A 125 27.49 -0.87 11.18
C GLU A 125 26.78 -1.99 10.38
N PRO A 126 26.28 -3.09 10.99
CA PRO A 126 25.54 -4.10 10.24
C PRO A 126 24.27 -3.56 9.56
N TRP A 127 23.63 -2.53 10.13
CA TRP A 127 22.44 -1.91 9.53
C TRP A 127 22.82 -1.01 8.36
N LEU A 128 23.92 -0.26 8.48
CA LEU A 128 24.45 0.54 7.38
C LEU A 128 24.87 -0.34 6.18
N ARG A 129 25.50 -1.49 6.46
CA ARG A 129 25.87 -2.47 5.43
C ARG A 129 24.63 -3.04 4.73
N TYR A 130 23.63 -3.46 5.52
CA TYR A 130 22.35 -3.94 4.98
C TYR A 130 21.71 -2.89 4.05
N ALA A 131 21.57 -1.65 4.53
CA ALA A 131 20.99 -0.55 3.75
C ALA A 131 21.77 -0.26 2.46
N ALA A 132 23.10 -0.32 2.49
CA ALA A 132 23.92 -0.14 1.28
C ALA A 132 23.72 -1.27 0.26
N LEU A 133 23.55 -2.51 0.73
CA LEU A 133 23.34 -3.68 -0.14
C LEU A 133 21.98 -3.63 -0.86
N ASP A 134 20.95 -3.02 -0.27
CA ASP A 134 19.62 -2.91 -0.89
C ASP A 134 19.61 -2.02 -2.15
N VAL A 135 20.62 -1.15 -2.33
CA VAL A 135 20.82 -0.36 -3.56
C VAL A 135 22.00 -0.83 -4.43
N GLU A 136 22.86 -1.71 -3.90
CA GLU A 136 24.14 -2.07 -4.52
C GLU A 136 23.98 -2.68 -5.92
N LEU A 137 23.01 -3.58 -6.06
CA LEU A 137 22.77 -4.38 -7.27
C LEU A 137 21.54 -3.93 -8.06
N LEU A 138 20.88 -2.81 -7.68
CA LEU A 138 19.64 -2.38 -8.33
C LEU A 138 19.86 -1.93 -9.78
N ILE A 139 21.02 -1.35 -10.11
CA ILE A 139 21.33 -0.95 -11.49
C ILE A 139 21.44 -2.19 -12.38
N ASP A 140 22.25 -3.18 -11.98
CA ASP A 140 22.41 -4.43 -12.71
C ASP A 140 21.09 -5.20 -12.82
N LEU A 141 20.28 -5.21 -11.74
CA LEU A 141 18.97 -5.85 -11.74
C LEU A 141 18.00 -5.15 -12.70
N ARG A 142 18.03 -3.82 -12.76
CA ARG A 142 17.22 -3.03 -13.70
C ARG A 142 17.58 -3.37 -15.14
N ASP A 143 18.87 -3.41 -15.47
CA ASP A 143 19.32 -3.71 -16.84
C ASP A 143 18.89 -5.11 -17.28
N ALA A 144 19.10 -6.12 -16.42
CA ALA A 144 18.66 -7.49 -16.71
C ALA A 144 17.13 -7.63 -16.85
N LEU A 145 16.36 -6.85 -16.08
CA LEU A 145 14.90 -6.85 -16.18
C LEU A 145 14.38 -6.08 -17.39
N GLU A 146 15.06 -5.00 -17.82
CA GLU A 146 14.73 -4.33 -19.07
C GLU A 146 14.91 -5.29 -20.26
N ASP A 147 16.06 -5.97 -20.34
CA ASP A 147 16.35 -6.96 -21.38
C ASP A 147 15.30 -8.09 -21.41
N GLU A 148 14.93 -8.59 -20.23
CA GLU A 148 13.93 -9.66 -20.13
C GLU A 148 12.53 -9.18 -20.54
N LEU A 149 12.13 -7.97 -20.15
CA LEU A 149 10.86 -7.39 -20.57
C LEU A 149 10.86 -7.08 -22.08
N GLU A 150 11.97 -6.63 -22.65
CA GLU A 150 12.11 -6.41 -24.10
C GLU A 150 11.97 -7.74 -24.85
N ARG A 151 12.66 -8.79 -24.39
CA ARG A 151 12.57 -10.15 -24.96
C ARG A 151 11.14 -10.70 -24.93
N GLN A 152 10.37 -10.36 -23.90
CA GLN A 152 8.96 -10.77 -23.77
C GLN A 152 7.98 -9.83 -24.52
N GLY A 153 8.44 -8.71 -25.07
CA GLY A 153 7.60 -7.70 -25.71
C GLY A 153 6.73 -6.90 -24.73
N LYS A 154 7.15 -6.78 -23.47
CA LYS A 154 6.41 -6.14 -22.37
C LYS A 154 7.05 -4.87 -21.83
N LEU A 155 8.16 -4.42 -22.41
CA LEU A 155 8.90 -3.25 -21.92
C LEU A 155 8.04 -1.98 -21.92
N GLU A 156 7.29 -1.72 -22.99
CA GLU A 156 6.40 -0.56 -23.07
C GLU A 156 5.25 -0.63 -22.05
N TRP A 157 4.76 -1.85 -21.75
CA TRP A 157 3.76 -2.03 -20.69
C TRP A 157 4.34 -1.63 -19.34
N ALA A 158 5.57 -2.05 -19.05
CA ALA A 158 6.26 -1.70 -17.82
C ALA A 158 6.51 -0.20 -17.71
N ARG A 159 6.91 0.47 -18.80
CA ARG A 159 7.09 1.93 -18.85
C ARG A 159 5.81 2.68 -18.52
N GLU A 160 4.67 2.29 -19.12
CA GLU A 160 3.37 2.87 -18.77
C GLU A 160 3.01 2.67 -17.28
N GLU A 161 3.32 1.50 -16.70
CA GLU A 161 3.10 1.25 -15.28
C GLU A 161 4.00 2.13 -14.38
N PHE A 162 5.27 2.29 -14.74
CA PHE A 162 6.21 3.09 -13.96
C PHE A 162 5.85 4.57 -14.01
N ASP A 163 5.46 5.08 -15.18
CA ASP A 163 4.97 6.45 -15.36
C ASP A 163 3.71 6.70 -14.52
N ALA A 164 2.80 5.73 -14.48
CA ALA A 164 1.61 5.81 -13.63
C ALA A 164 1.98 5.89 -12.13
N ILE A 165 2.99 5.15 -11.68
CA ILE A 165 3.45 5.21 -10.28
C ILE A 165 4.16 6.54 -9.99
N ALA A 166 5.06 6.97 -10.87
CA ALA A 166 5.84 8.19 -10.70
C ALA A 166 4.94 9.45 -10.65
N SER A 167 3.92 9.49 -11.50
CA SER A 167 2.95 10.60 -11.61
C SER A 167 1.79 10.52 -10.62
N ALA A 168 1.58 9.38 -9.95
CA ALA A 168 0.45 9.20 -9.03
C ALA A 168 0.48 10.22 -7.88
N PRO A 169 -0.62 10.96 -7.65
CA PRO A 169 -0.72 11.86 -6.50
C PRO A 169 -0.68 11.06 -5.19
N PRO A 170 -0.34 11.69 -4.05
CA PRO A 170 -0.45 11.07 -2.75
C PRO A 170 -1.86 10.50 -2.53
N ALA A 171 -1.93 9.28 -1.99
CA ALA A 171 -3.20 8.65 -1.69
C ALA A 171 -4.00 9.52 -0.69
N PRO A 172 -5.31 9.72 -0.92
CA PRO A 172 -6.12 10.49 0.01
C PRO A 172 -6.16 9.82 1.39
N PRO A 173 -6.31 10.61 2.47
CA PRO A 173 -6.51 10.05 3.80
C PRO A 173 -7.67 9.06 3.82
N ARG A 174 -7.48 7.93 4.51
CA ARG A 174 -8.53 6.92 4.61
C ARG A 174 -9.73 7.49 5.38
N LYS A 175 -10.93 7.25 4.85
CA LYS A 175 -12.18 7.48 5.59
C LYS A 175 -12.32 6.45 6.71
N ASP A 176 -12.60 6.91 7.93
CA ASP A 176 -12.84 6.06 9.11
C ASP A 176 -11.76 4.98 9.36
N PRO A 177 -10.47 5.33 9.52
CA PRO A 177 -9.39 4.35 9.70
C PRO A 177 -9.58 3.44 10.93
N TRP A 178 -10.30 3.94 11.95
CA TRP A 178 -10.67 3.19 13.16
C TRP A 178 -11.47 1.91 12.87
N ARG A 179 -12.14 1.80 11.72
CA ARG A 179 -12.91 0.60 11.34
C ARG A 179 -12.02 -0.61 11.05
N ARG A 180 -10.72 -0.42 10.83
CA ARG A 180 -9.72 -1.49 10.63
C ARG A 180 -9.14 -2.03 11.94
N THR A 181 -9.62 -1.56 13.10
CA THR A 181 -9.22 -2.10 14.40
C THR A 181 -9.40 -3.62 14.42
N SER A 182 -8.34 -4.35 14.72
CA SER A 182 -8.37 -5.81 14.78
C SER A 182 -9.39 -6.26 15.82
N GLY A 183 -10.29 -7.18 15.44
CA GLY A 183 -11.38 -7.63 16.30
C GLY A 183 -12.72 -6.90 16.13
N MET A 184 -12.81 -5.94 15.20
CA MET A 184 -14.05 -5.19 14.91
C MET A 184 -15.25 -6.07 14.57
N HIS A 185 -15.04 -7.29 14.03
CA HIS A 185 -16.11 -8.26 13.73
C HIS A 185 -16.93 -8.69 14.96
N LYS A 186 -16.38 -8.54 16.17
CA LYS A 186 -17.07 -8.80 17.45
C LYS A 186 -18.01 -7.65 17.86
N VAL A 187 -17.77 -6.44 17.36
CA VAL A 187 -18.46 -5.22 17.77
C VAL A 187 -19.71 -5.02 16.90
N ARG A 188 -20.87 -5.38 17.43
CA ARG A 188 -22.14 -5.37 16.67
C ARG A 188 -23.01 -4.14 16.95
N ARG A 189 -22.89 -3.52 18.13
CA ARG A 189 -23.78 -2.41 18.55
C ARG A 189 -23.16 -1.06 18.21
N ARG A 190 -23.95 -0.12 17.67
CA ARG A 190 -23.51 1.23 17.27
C ARG A 190 -22.78 1.99 18.38
N ARG A 191 -23.27 1.88 19.62
CA ARG A 191 -22.65 2.47 20.81
C ARG A 191 -21.25 1.92 21.08
N GLN A 192 -21.05 0.61 20.92
CA GLN A 192 -19.74 -0.02 21.07
C GLN A 192 -18.81 0.42 19.92
N MET A 193 -19.32 0.56 18.70
CA MET A 193 -18.56 1.13 17.58
C MET A 193 -18.10 2.57 17.87
N ALA A 194 -18.94 3.38 18.51
CA ALA A 194 -18.54 4.71 18.96
C ALA A 194 -17.39 4.64 19.97
N VAL A 195 -17.42 3.70 20.93
CA VAL A 195 -16.30 3.51 21.87
C VAL A 195 -15.01 3.14 21.15
N VAL A 196 -15.07 2.25 20.16
CA VAL A 196 -13.90 1.93 19.31
C VAL A 196 -13.37 3.20 18.62
N ARG A 197 -14.25 3.98 17.99
CA ARG A 197 -13.88 5.24 17.31
C ARG A 197 -13.20 6.22 18.26
N GLU A 198 -13.79 6.49 19.41
CA GLU A 198 -13.26 7.48 20.36
C GLU A 198 -11.94 7.04 21.01
N LEU A 199 -11.81 5.75 21.34
CA LEU A 199 -10.55 5.20 21.86
C LEU A 199 -9.46 5.18 20.78
N TRP A 200 -9.80 4.81 19.55
CA TRP A 200 -8.87 4.84 18.43
C TRP A 200 -8.35 6.26 18.18
N ASN A 201 -9.24 7.25 18.13
CA ASN A 201 -8.87 8.66 17.95
C ASN A 201 -7.98 9.17 19.10
N ALA A 202 -8.35 8.86 20.34
CA ALA A 202 -7.55 9.25 21.50
C ALA A 202 -6.16 8.60 21.48
N ARG A 203 -6.09 7.33 21.08
CA ARG A 203 -4.82 6.60 20.91
C ARG A 203 -3.97 7.24 19.84
N ASP A 204 -4.55 7.52 18.68
CA ASP A 204 -3.87 8.12 17.54
C ASP A 204 -3.23 9.46 17.91
N GLN A 205 -3.98 10.33 18.59
CA GLN A 205 -3.46 11.60 19.11
C GLN A 205 -2.31 11.43 20.10
N VAL A 206 -2.36 10.44 20.99
CA VAL A 206 -1.26 10.16 21.93
C VAL A 206 -0.04 9.61 21.20
N ALA A 207 -0.27 8.71 20.24
CA ALA A 207 0.78 8.10 19.43
C ALA A 207 1.53 9.16 18.61
N GLN A 208 0.79 10.06 17.96
CA GLN A 208 1.34 11.20 17.23
C GLN A 208 2.16 12.12 18.13
N ARG A 209 1.59 12.57 19.25
CA ARG A 209 2.29 13.48 20.18
C ARG A 209 3.58 12.90 20.75
N ARG A 210 3.63 11.59 20.96
CA ARG A 210 4.78 10.90 21.55
C ARG A 210 5.74 10.31 20.51
N ASP A 211 5.41 10.43 19.23
CA ASP A 211 6.08 9.74 18.12
C ASP A 211 6.40 8.26 18.43
N VAL A 212 5.34 7.51 18.73
CA VAL A 212 5.39 6.06 18.97
C VAL A 212 4.28 5.37 18.20
N SER A 213 4.50 4.11 17.81
CA SER A 213 3.49 3.36 17.07
C SER A 213 2.19 3.22 17.88
N PRO A 214 1.00 3.37 17.25
CA PRO A 214 -0.28 3.34 17.97
C PRO A 214 -0.47 2.08 18.83
N GLY A 215 -0.05 0.92 18.34
CA GLY A 215 -0.15 -0.36 19.07
C GLY A 215 0.62 -0.37 20.40
N LYS A 216 1.74 0.37 20.50
CA LYS A 216 2.50 0.53 21.76
C LYS A 216 1.83 1.47 22.76
N VAL A 217 0.90 2.33 22.31
CA VAL A 217 0.11 3.21 23.18
C VAL A 217 -1.06 2.47 23.80
N LEU A 218 -1.85 1.79 22.96
CA LEU A 218 -3.00 0.99 23.36
C LEU A 218 -3.31 -0.04 22.26
N GLY A 219 -3.24 -1.33 22.60
CA GLY A 219 -3.48 -2.42 21.65
C GLY A 219 -4.93 -2.48 21.17
N ASP A 220 -5.13 -2.92 19.93
CA ASP A 220 -6.48 -3.09 19.34
C ASP A 220 -7.38 -3.99 20.20
N ALA A 221 -6.83 -5.07 20.76
CA ALA A 221 -7.56 -5.97 21.64
C ALA A 221 -8.15 -5.24 22.87
N ALA A 222 -7.38 -4.36 23.51
CA ALA A 222 -7.86 -3.57 24.65
C ALA A 222 -8.99 -2.62 24.23
N ILE A 223 -8.87 -1.96 23.07
CA ILE A 223 -9.93 -1.12 22.51
C ILE A 223 -11.23 -1.92 22.35
N VAL A 224 -11.15 -3.13 21.79
CA VAL A 224 -12.31 -4.01 21.59
C VAL A 224 -12.90 -4.47 22.93
N GLU A 225 -12.08 -4.86 23.91
CA GLU A 225 -12.56 -5.26 25.24
C GLU A 225 -13.32 -4.12 25.94
N ALA A 226 -12.77 -2.90 25.93
CA ALA A 226 -13.46 -1.73 26.49
C ALA A 226 -14.76 -1.41 25.74
N ALA A 227 -14.77 -1.56 24.42
CA ALA A 227 -15.98 -1.37 23.62
C ALA A 227 -17.06 -2.41 23.93
N LEU A 228 -16.69 -3.67 24.14
CA LEU A 228 -17.64 -4.74 24.47
C LEU A 228 -18.20 -4.57 25.89
N ALA A 229 -17.35 -4.22 26.86
CA ALA A 229 -17.70 -4.10 28.27
C ALA A 229 -18.42 -2.79 28.64
N LEU A 230 -18.23 -1.69 27.88
CA LEU A 230 -18.78 -0.36 28.16
C LEU A 230 -18.54 0.10 29.62
N PRO A 231 -17.29 0.10 30.12
CA PRO A 231 -16.98 0.28 31.54
C PRO A 231 -17.54 1.59 32.10
N ALA A 232 -18.25 1.51 33.24
CA ALA A 232 -18.96 2.65 33.84
C ALA A 232 -18.05 3.73 34.43
N ASN A 233 -16.82 3.38 34.78
CA ASN A 233 -15.86 4.28 35.43
C ASN A 233 -14.44 3.74 35.27
N VAL A 234 -13.46 4.51 35.74
CA VAL A 234 -12.03 4.16 35.69
C VAL A 234 -11.74 2.81 36.35
N ALA A 235 -12.38 2.49 37.49
CA ALA A 235 -12.14 1.23 38.18
C ALA A 235 -12.60 0.02 37.34
N ALA A 236 -13.77 0.13 36.70
CA ALA A 236 -14.27 -0.90 35.77
C ALA A 236 -13.36 -1.04 34.54
N LEU A 237 -12.83 0.08 34.02
CA LEU A 237 -11.88 0.04 32.90
C LEU A 237 -10.57 -0.64 33.28
N THR A 238 -10.00 -0.33 34.45
CA THR A 238 -8.75 -0.93 34.94
C THR A 238 -8.83 -2.44 35.12
N ALA A 239 -10.01 -2.98 35.42
CA ALA A 239 -10.24 -4.42 35.54
C ALA A 239 -10.20 -5.16 34.19
N LEU A 240 -10.24 -4.46 33.06
CA LEU A 240 -10.24 -5.07 31.73
C LEU A 240 -8.82 -5.42 31.24
N PRO A 241 -8.67 -6.51 30.47
CA PRO A 241 -7.40 -6.83 29.83
C PRO A 241 -6.87 -5.66 28.98
N GLY A 242 -5.58 -5.34 29.16
CA GLY A 242 -4.92 -4.24 28.45
C GLY A 242 -4.96 -2.87 29.14
N PHE A 243 -5.73 -2.70 30.23
CA PHE A 243 -5.81 -1.47 31.02
C PHE A 243 -5.27 -1.63 32.46
N GLY A 244 -4.51 -2.70 32.71
CA GLY A 244 -4.04 -3.06 34.05
C GLY A 244 -3.05 -2.06 34.68
N HIS A 245 -2.63 -2.36 35.91
CA HIS A 245 -1.92 -1.46 36.85
C HIS A 245 -0.62 -0.80 36.35
N ARG A 246 -0.04 -1.23 35.22
CA ARG A 246 1.13 -0.58 34.63
C ARG A 246 0.79 0.75 33.94
N MET A 247 -0.49 0.99 33.62
CA MET A 247 -0.95 2.28 33.13
C MET A 247 -1.09 3.29 34.27
N GLY A 248 -0.51 4.48 34.09
CA GLY A 248 -0.66 5.55 35.07
C GLY A 248 -2.10 6.06 35.16
N ARG A 249 -2.49 6.58 36.34
CA ARG A 249 -3.85 7.09 36.60
C ARG A 249 -4.37 8.07 35.53
N ARG A 250 -3.55 9.03 35.13
CA ARG A 250 -3.90 10.02 34.10
C ARG A 250 -4.23 9.38 32.74
N GLN A 251 -3.52 8.31 32.38
CA GLN A 251 -3.74 7.59 31.14
C GLN A 251 -5.08 6.83 31.18
N LEU A 252 -5.39 6.20 32.32
CA LEU A 252 -6.68 5.55 32.55
C LEU A 252 -7.85 6.54 32.52
N GLU A 253 -7.69 7.70 33.16
CA GLU A 253 -8.67 8.79 33.10
C GLU A 253 -8.90 9.29 31.66
N GLN A 254 -7.83 9.41 30.86
CA GLN A 254 -7.92 9.78 29.45
C GLN A 254 -8.72 8.77 28.62
N TRP A 255 -8.47 7.47 28.81
CA TRP A 255 -9.20 6.41 28.11
C TRP A 255 -10.65 6.34 28.55
N GLN A 256 -10.92 6.46 29.86
CA GLN A 256 -12.29 6.52 30.36
C GLN A 256 -13.04 7.72 29.78
N ALA A 257 -12.39 8.89 29.69
CA ALA A 257 -13.00 10.07 29.08
C ALA A 257 -13.38 9.83 27.61
N ALA A 258 -12.62 9.03 26.86
CA ALA A 258 -12.98 8.63 25.50
C ALA A 258 -14.22 7.72 25.47
N VAL A 259 -14.32 6.76 26.39
CA VAL A 259 -15.50 5.92 26.56
C VAL A 259 -16.73 6.77 26.92
N GLU A 260 -16.60 7.72 27.83
CA GLU A 260 -17.70 8.60 28.23
C GLU A 260 -18.16 9.52 27.09
N ARG A 261 -17.24 10.05 26.26
CA ARG A 261 -17.62 10.77 25.03
C ARG A 261 -18.51 9.91 24.14
N ALA A 262 -18.14 8.65 23.90
CA ALA A 262 -18.94 7.73 23.08
C ALA A 262 -20.31 7.42 23.69
N LYS A 263 -20.41 7.32 25.01
CA LYS A 263 -21.68 7.12 25.72
C LYS A 263 -22.60 8.34 25.66
N ALA A 264 -22.02 9.54 25.71
CA ALA A 264 -22.76 10.79 25.69
C ALA A 264 -23.33 11.16 24.30
N LEU A 265 -22.87 10.52 23.22
CA LEU A 265 -23.35 10.84 21.87
C LEU A 265 -24.88 10.59 21.74
N PRO A 266 -25.63 11.47 21.06
CA PRO A 266 -26.99 11.14 20.67
C PRO A 266 -27.02 9.98 19.65
N GLU A 267 -28.14 9.26 19.57
CA GLU A 267 -28.31 8.12 18.65
C GLU A 267 -28.12 8.51 17.17
N SER A 268 -28.35 9.77 16.82
CA SER A 268 -28.12 10.33 15.47
C SER A 268 -26.64 10.41 15.09
N GLU A 269 -25.75 10.61 16.06
CA GLU A 269 -24.30 10.79 15.84
C GLU A 269 -23.49 9.49 15.98
N LEU A 270 -24.14 8.41 16.42
CA LEU A 270 -23.50 7.12 16.52
C LEU A 270 -23.06 6.60 15.14
N PRO A 271 -21.87 5.97 15.04
CA PRO A 271 -21.42 5.37 13.80
C PRO A 271 -22.47 4.45 13.22
N GLN A 272 -22.74 4.60 11.93
CA GLN A 272 -23.55 3.63 11.21
C GLN A 272 -22.74 2.34 11.04
N PRO A 273 -23.42 1.17 11.08
CA PRO A 273 -22.88 -0.06 10.51
C PRO A 273 -22.28 0.27 9.13
N GLY A 274 -21.10 -0.27 8.82
CA GLY A 274 -20.33 0.16 7.65
C GLY A 274 -21.21 0.30 6.40
N GLN A 275 -21.12 1.44 5.72
CA GLN A 275 -21.81 1.64 4.45
C GLN A 275 -21.39 0.51 3.50
N GLN A 276 -22.34 0.00 2.71
CA GLN A 276 -21.98 -0.89 1.61
C GLN A 276 -20.94 -0.14 0.75
N PRO A 277 -19.82 -0.79 0.39
CA PRO A 277 -18.81 -0.14 -0.44
C PRO A 277 -19.48 0.40 -1.70
N ALA A 278 -19.09 1.62 -2.12
CA ALA A 278 -19.51 2.16 -3.39
C ALA A 278 -18.97 1.25 -4.50
N GLY A 279 -19.84 0.43 -5.09
CA GLY A 279 -19.48 -0.56 -6.08
C GLY A 279 -20.36 -1.80 -6.01
N PRO A 280 -20.02 -2.82 -6.81
CA PRO A 280 -20.83 -4.02 -6.90
C PRO A 280 -20.91 -4.79 -5.58
N PRO A 281 -22.00 -5.54 -5.34
CA PRO A 281 -22.10 -6.43 -4.20
C PRO A 281 -21.03 -7.54 -4.25
N PRO A 282 -20.85 -8.33 -3.18
CA PRO A 282 -19.94 -9.46 -3.19
C PRO A 282 -20.26 -10.43 -4.34
N PRO A 283 -19.27 -10.92 -5.12
CA PRO A 283 -19.51 -11.76 -6.30
C PRO A 283 -20.44 -12.96 -6.06
N ARG A 284 -20.35 -13.57 -4.86
CA ARG A 284 -21.20 -14.69 -4.45
C ARG A 284 -22.71 -14.42 -4.46
N SER A 285 -23.13 -13.16 -4.39
CA SER A 285 -24.55 -12.77 -4.40
C SER A 285 -25.02 -12.27 -5.76
N TRP A 286 -24.19 -12.32 -6.80
CA TRP A 286 -24.55 -11.77 -8.11
C TRP A 286 -25.59 -12.65 -8.80
N ALA A 287 -25.43 -13.97 -8.77
CA ALA A 287 -26.38 -14.90 -9.40
C ALA A 287 -27.82 -14.70 -8.90
N ASP A 288 -28.00 -14.37 -7.61
CA ASP A 288 -29.32 -14.12 -7.02
C ASP A 288 -29.86 -12.71 -7.33
N LYS A 289 -28.98 -11.71 -7.49
CA LYS A 289 -29.36 -10.29 -7.65
C LYS A 289 -29.50 -9.86 -9.11
N ASP A 290 -28.58 -10.30 -9.94
CA ASP A 290 -28.50 -10.00 -11.37
C ASP A 290 -27.76 -11.18 -12.06
N PRO A 291 -28.50 -12.20 -12.52
CA PRO A 291 -27.94 -13.34 -13.24
C PRO A 291 -27.15 -12.94 -14.49
N ALA A 292 -27.56 -11.87 -15.19
CA ALA A 292 -26.86 -11.39 -16.37
C ALA A 292 -25.51 -10.76 -16.00
N ALA A 293 -25.43 -9.98 -14.93
CA ALA A 293 -24.15 -9.52 -14.39
C ALA A 293 -23.25 -10.68 -13.98
N ALA A 294 -23.81 -11.72 -13.35
CA ALA A 294 -23.06 -12.91 -12.96
C ALA A 294 -22.47 -13.65 -14.18
N ALA A 295 -23.25 -13.81 -15.26
CA ALA A 295 -22.79 -14.40 -16.51
C ALA A 295 -21.65 -13.59 -17.14
N ARG A 296 -21.81 -12.26 -17.22
CA ARG A 296 -20.78 -11.32 -17.72
C ARG A 296 -19.49 -11.43 -16.90
N LEU A 297 -19.58 -11.44 -15.57
CA LEU A 297 -18.41 -11.54 -14.68
C LEU A 297 -17.70 -12.89 -14.82
N SER A 298 -18.46 -13.98 -14.94
CA SER A 298 -17.90 -15.32 -15.14
C SER A 298 -17.10 -15.38 -16.45
N ALA A 299 -17.73 -14.96 -17.55
CA ALA A 299 -17.07 -14.90 -18.86
C ALA A 299 -15.83 -14.01 -18.87
N ALA A 300 -15.91 -12.82 -18.25
CA ALA A 300 -14.80 -11.89 -18.16
C ALA A 300 -13.63 -12.46 -17.35
N ARG A 301 -13.91 -13.08 -16.19
CA ARG A 301 -12.88 -13.68 -15.34
C ARG A 301 -12.15 -14.79 -16.07
N THR A 302 -12.88 -15.72 -16.69
CA THR A 302 -12.27 -16.81 -17.47
C THR A 302 -11.36 -16.24 -18.56
N ALA A 303 -11.85 -15.31 -19.37
CA ALA A 303 -11.07 -14.75 -20.48
C ALA A 303 -9.82 -13.99 -20.00
N VAL A 304 -9.93 -13.20 -18.91
CA VAL A 304 -8.81 -12.45 -18.33
C VAL A 304 -7.79 -13.40 -17.71
N SER A 305 -8.22 -14.43 -16.98
CA SER A 305 -7.32 -15.41 -16.38
C SER A 305 -6.56 -16.19 -17.45
N GLU A 306 -7.25 -16.65 -18.51
CA GLU A 306 -6.59 -17.32 -19.65
C GLU A 306 -5.58 -16.41 -20.36
N LEU A 307 -5.88 -15.11 -20.51
CA LEU A 307 -4.93 -14.17 -21.10
C LEU A 307 -3.72 -13.95 -20.19
N ALA A 308 -3.94 -13.77 -18.88
CA ALA A 308 -2.85 -13.61 -17.92
C ALA A 308 -1.92 -14.82 -17.90
N GLU A 309 -2.47 -16.04 -17.99
CA GLU A 309 -1.69 -17.28 -18.14
C GLU A 309 -0.87 -17.29 -19.44
N ARG A 310 -1.48 -16.96 -20.59
CA ARG A 310 -0.75 -16.87 -21.87
C ARG A 310 0.36 -15.83 -21.84
N LEU A 311 0.10 -14.70 -21.19
CA LEU A 311 1.07 -13.64 -21.00
C LEU A 311 2.07 -13.96 -19.87
N HIS A 312 1.94 -15.07 -19.15
CA HIS A 312 2.81 -15.44 -18.03
C HIS A 312 2.98 -14.30 -17.01
N MET A 313 1.86 -13.75 -16.51
CA MET A 313 1.88 -12.69 -15.50
C MET A 313 0.67 -12.77 -14.56
N PRO A 314 0.72 -12.14 -13.37
CA PRO A 314 -0.43 -12.09 -12.48
C PRO A 314 -1.61 -11.32 -13.11
N GLN A 315 -2.83 -11.85 -12.96
CA GLN A 315 -4.02 -11.22 -13.53
C GLN A 315 -4.25 -9.80 -13.01
N GLU A 316 -3.88 -9.53 -11.75
CA GLU A 316 -4.04 -8.23 -11.11
C GLU A 316 -3.13 -7.15 -11.70
N ASN A 317 -2.04 -7.55 -12.36
CA ASN A 317 -1.16 -6.66 -13.12
C ASN A 317 -1.68 -6.44 -14.54
N LEU A 318 -2.41 -7.41 -15.12
CA LEU A 318 -3.07 -7.26 -16.41
C LEU A 318 -4.27 -6.30 -16.32
N ILE A 319 -5.12 -6.46 -15.30
CA ILE A 319 -6.21 -5.54 -14.99
C ILE A 319 -6.67 -5.75 -13.54
N THR A 320 -7.05 -4.67 -12.84
CA THR A 320 -7.50 -4.85 -11.45
C THR A 320 -8.82 -5.65 -11.40
N PRO A 321 -8.96 -6.63 -10.49
CA PRO A 321 -10.21 -7.37 -10.35
C PRO A 321 -11.41 -6.48 -9.98
N ASP A 322 -11.18 -5.33 -9.35
CA ASP A 322 -12.25 -4.37 -9.05
C ASP A 322 -12.78 -3.70 -10.32
N THR A 323 -11.90 -3.29 -11.23
CA THR A 323 -12.28 -2.71 -12.53
C THR A 323 -13.18 -3.67 -13.31
N VAL A 324 -12.78 -4.95 -13.43
CA VAL A 324 -13.59 -5.97 -14.11
C VAL A 324 -14.96 -6.13 -13.44
N ARG A 325 -15.00 -6.18 -12.11
CA ARG A 325 -16.28 -6.25 -11.38
C ARG A 325 -17.16 -5.03 -11.63
N ARG A 326 -16.62 -3.82 -11.65
CA ARG A 326 -17.44 -2.61 -11.88
C ARG A 326 -18.04 -2.60 -13.28
N VAL A 327 -17.24 -2.88 -14.30
CA VAL A 327 -17.68 -2.95 -15.70
C VAL A 327 -18.72 -4.05 -15.93
N CYS A 328 -18.53 -5.23 -15.33
CA CYS A 328 -19.50 -6.33 -15.44
C CYS A 328 -20.77 -6.10 -14.61
N TRP A 329 -20.77 -5.22 -13.62
CA TRP A 329 -21.96 -4.89 -12.85
C TRP A 329 -22.77 -3.79 -13.54
N GLU A 330 -22.12 -2.67 -13.85
CA GLU A 330 -22.68 -1.50 -14.53
C GLU A 330 -21.95 -1.30 -15.87
N PRO A 331 -22.41 -1.94 -16.95
CA PRO A 331 -21.78 -1.83 -18.26
C PRO A 331 -22.13 -0.48 -18.91
N PRO A 332 -21.37 -0.02 -19.91
CA PRO A 332 -21.80 1.10 -20.73
C PRO A 332 -23.17 0.81 -21.37
N LYS A 333 -24.00 1.84 -21.52
CA LYS A 333 -25.37 1.73 -22.05
C LYS A 333 -25.41 1.08 -23.44
N VAL A 334 -24.40 1.35 -24.26
CA VAL A 334 -24.16 0.70 -25.54
C VAL A 334 -22.78 0.06 -25.46
N VAL A 335 -22.73 -1.25 -25.63
CA VAL A 335 -21.47 -2.00 -25.56
C VAL A 335 -20.79 -1.92 -26.92
N THR A 336 -19.92 -0.92 -27.08
CA THR A 336 -18.99 -0.78 -28.21
C THR A 336 -17.55 -0.85 -27.69
N PRO A 337 -16.55 -1.19 -28.54
CA PRO A 337 -15.14 -1.14 -28.15
C PRO A 337 -14.75 0.19 -27.49
N SER A 338 -15.02 1.33 -28.16
CA SER A 338 -14.74 2.66 -27.63
C SER A 338 -15.44 2.94 -26.29
N ALA A 339 -16.69 2.53 -26.10
CA ALA A 339 -17.38 2.76 -24.82
C ALA A 339 -16.77 1.93 -23.66
N VAL A 340 -16.28 0.72 -23.96
CA VAL A 340 -15.56 -0.11 -22.97
C VAL A 340 -14.20 0.49 -22.67
N GLU A 341 -13.45 0.94 -23.68
CA GLU A 341 -12.16 1.63 -23.53
C GLU A 341 -12.30 2.86 -22.63
N ASP A 342 -13.26 3.74 -22.91
CA ASP A 342 -13.54 4.94 -22.10
C ASP A 342 -13.89 4.58 -20.65
N THR A 343 -14.65 3.51 -20.47
CA THR A 343 -15.04 3.03 -19.13
C THR A 343 -13.82 2.50 -18.36
N LEU A 344 -12.94 1.74 -19.01
CA LEU A 344 -11.72 1.21 -18.39
C LEU A 344 -10.73 2.34 -18.05
N ALA A 345 -10.54 3.30 -18.96
CA ALA A 345 -9.72 4.49 -18.73
C ALA A 345 -10.27 5.32 -17.56
N GLY A 346 -11.60 5.46 -17.45
CA GLY A 346 -12.26 6.12 -16.31
C GLY A 346 -12.01 5.44 -14.95
N TYR A 347 -11.67 4.15 -14.95
CA TYR A 347 -11.23 3.41 -13.77
C TYR A 347 -9.71 3.37 -13.57
N GLY A 348 -8.94 4.10 -14.39
CA GLY A 348 -7.47 4.18 -14.29
C GLY A 348 -6.72 3.00 -14.92
N ALA A 349 -7.34 2.26 -15.84
CA ALA A 349 -6.62 1.29 -16.67
C ALA A 349 -5.66 2.02 -17.61
N ARG A 350 -4.45 1.48 -17.76
CA ARG A 350 -3.42 2.02 -18.68
C ARG A 350 -3.74 1.64 -20.12
N HIS A 351 -3.10 2.30 -21.08
CA HIS A 351 -3.42 2.12 -22.50
C HIS A 351 -3.15 0.68 -22.93
N TRP A 352 -1.99 0.12 -22.57
CA TRP A 352 -1.67 -1.27 -22.86
C TRP A 352 -2.68 -2.26 -22.25
N GLN A 353 -3.17 -2.01 -21.03
CA GLN A 353 -4.16 -2.86 -20.38
C GLN A 353 -5.48 -2.87 -21.14
N ILE A 354 -5.90 -1.68 -21.58
CA ILE A 354 -7.12 -1.50 -22.38
C ILE A 354 -6.99 -2.24 -23.71
N GLU A 355 -5.85 -2.15 -24.38
CA GLU A 355 -5.58 -2.86 -25.63
C GLU A 355 -5.68 -4.38 -25.44
N GLN A 356 -5.07 -4.92 -24.38
CA GLN A 356 -5.05 -6.36 -24.12
C GLN A 356 -6.42 -6.90 -23.66
N VAL A 357 -7.13 -6.16 -22.81
CA VAL A 357 -8.32 -6.67 -22.09
C VAL A 357 -9.64 -6.16 -22.70
N GLY A 358 -9.66 -5.01 -23.36
CA GLY A 358 -10.84 -4.39 -23.95
C GLY A 358 -11.64 -5.33 -24.85
N PRO A 359 -11.02 -5.99 -25.84
CA PRO A 359 -11.72 -6.95 -26.71
C PRO A 359 -12.31 -8.15 -25.96
N LEU A 360 -11.67 -8.59 -24.86
CA LEU A 360 -12.19 -9.67 -24.03
C LEU A 360 -13.46 -9.23 -23.30
N LEU A 361 -13.45 -8.03 -22.74
CA LEU A 361 -14.58 -7.49 -21.99
C LEU A 361 -15.75 -7.14 -22.90
N VAL A 362 -15.53 -6.63 -24.11
CA VAL A 362 -16.59 -6.43 -25.10
C VAL A 362 -17.34 -7.74 -25.37
N ARG A 363 -16.62 -8.86 -25.58
CA ARG A 363 -17.23 -10.17 -25.78
C ARG A 363 -17.94 -10.68 -24.51
N ALA A 364 -17.30 -10.55 -23.35
CA ALA A 364 -17.87 -10.99 -22.09
C ALA A 364 -19.15 -10.22 -21.71
N LEU A 365 -19.22 -8.93 -22.05
CA LEU A 365 -20.39 -8.09 -21.80
C LEU A 365 -21.60 -8.45 -22.68
N ALA A 366 -21.38 -9.16 -23.80
CA ALA A 366 -22.44 -9.73 -24.62
C ALA A 366 -22.96 -11.08 -24.12
N ALA A 367 -22.35 -11.67 -23.07
CA ALA A 367 -22.79 -12.93 -22.50
C ALA A 367 -24.20 -12.78 -21.88
N THR A 368 -25.11 -13.67 -22.27
CA THR A 368 -26.44 -13.82 -21.66
C THR A 368 -26.42 -14.95 -20.62
N ALA A 369 -27.31 -14.86 -19.64
CA ALA A 369 -27.46 -15.84 -18.57
C ALA A 369 -27.90 -17.23 -19.07
#